data_AF-A0A0C9TMU7-F1
#
_entry.id   AF-A0A0C9TMU7-F1
#
_cell.length_a   1.000
_cell.length_b   1.000
_cell.length_c   1.000
_cell.angle_alpha   90.00
_cell.angle_beta   90.00
_cell.angle_gamma   90.00
#
_symmetry.space_group_name_H-M   'P 1'
#
loop_
_entity.id
_entity.type
_entity.pdbx_description
1 polymer ?
#
loop_
_entity_poly.entity_id
_entity_poly.type
_entity_poly.pdbx_seq_one_letter_code
_entity_poly.pdbx_strand_id
1 'polypeptide(L)'
;MTSHLHSMFRASSGCSSLSELHPRPPVGDQGGRHRDLTTMVKRKKQFPIGKGGFGDIWQCDLIIEERIIAVAVKAIRAENIEGETQYLAAQKKKLHRELKVWDKLQHKNVVELLGVVSGFGVLPSMVSPWFSNGSLSSYLSHHKAMDLSTRQGLLFDVASGLFYLHSQDVVHGDLHGVQLLLGRVMETIDFPNRAMFLLMKTERLASQTLVCQ
;
A
#
# COMPACT_ATOMS: atom_id res chain seq x y z
N MET A 1 20.61 19.05 -45.00
CA MET A 1 19.57 18.25 -45.68
C MET A 1 18.88 17.40 -44.63
N THR A 2 17.74 17.92 -44.18
CA THR A 2 16.72 17.23 -43.38
C THR A 2 16.13 16.08 -44.17
N SER A 3 15.89 14.92 -43.55
CA SER A 3 14.63 14.16 -43.59
C SER A 3 14.83 12.64 -43.51
N HIS A 4 14.05 12.03 -42.61
CA HIS A 4 13.45 10.68 -42.69
C HIS A 4 14.29 9.45 -42.31
N LEU A 5 14.04 8.96 -41.09
CA LEU A 5 13.24 7.74 -40.93
C LEU A 5 12.60 7.72 -39.53
N HIS A 6 11.40 8.29 -39.50
CA HIS A 6 10.44 8.23 -38.41
C HIS A 6 9.40 7.18 -38.82
N SER A 7 9.44 5.97 -38.25
CA SER A 7 8.32 5.02 -38.19
C SER A 7 8.79 3.71 -37.56
N MET A 8 7.90 3.09 -36.79
CA MET A 8 8.00 1.78 -36.15
C MET A 8 8.73 1.75 -34.80
N PHE A 9 8.04 2.18 -33.74
CA PHE A 9 7.36 1.20 -32.89
C PHE A 9 6.11 1.82 -32.28
N ARG A 10 5.00 1.11 -32.46
CA ARG A 10 3.66 1.53 -32.07
C ARG A 10 3.58 1.73 -30.56
N ALA A 11 3.04 2.86 -30.17
CA ALA A 11 2.45 3.06 -28.86
C ALA A 11 1.40 1.96 -28.60
N SER A 12 1.67 1.08 -27.63
CA SER A 12 0.61 0.48 -26.82
C SER A 12 0.51 1.30 -25.55
N SER A 13 -0.21 2.40 -25.69
CA SER A 13 -0.76 3.23 -24.65
C SER A 13 -1.58 2.41 -23.65
N GLY A 14 -1.36 2.65 -22.36
CA GLY A 14 -2.22 2.14 -21.30
C GLY A 14 -1.46 1.86 -19.99
N CYS A 15 -0.83 2.86 -19.40
CA CYS A 15 -0.43 2.79 -17.99
C CYS A 15 -1.18 3.87 -17.23
N SER A 16 -2.47 3.63 -17.04
CA SER A 16 -3.24 4.34 -16.04
C SER A 16 -2.88 3.72 -14.68
N SER A 17 -2.67 4.54 -13.66
CA SER A 17 -2.68 4.09 -12.27
C SER A 17 -3.87 3.16 -12.02
N LEU A 18 -3.78 2.20 -11.09
CA LEU A 18 -4.92 1.31 -10.77
C LEU A 18 -6.20 2.09 -10.41
N SER A 19 -6.05 3.33 -9.94
CA SER A 19 -7.11 4.32 -9.73
C SER A 19 -7.72 4.93 -11.00
N GLU A 20 -7.00 4.99 -12.11
CA GLU A 20 -7.50 5.50 -13.42
C GLU A 20 -8.08 4.39 -14.29
N LEU A 21 -7.71 3.13 -14.05
CA LEU A 21 -8.18 2.00 -14.83
C LEU A 21 -9.59 1.53 -14.43
N HIS A 22 -10.04 1.91 -13.23
CA HIS A 22 -11.43 1.79 -12.78
C HIS A 22 -11.77 3.00 -11.89
N PRO A 23 -12.55 3.99 -12.39
CA PRO A 23 -13.13 5.01 -11.52
C PRO A 23 -13.92 4.31 -10.40
N ARG A 24 -13.71 4.74 -9.15
CA ARG A 24 -14.55 4.28 -8.04
C ARG A 24 -16.01 4.54 -8.43
N PRO A 25 -16.91 3.54 -8.40
CA PRO A 25 -18.33 3.84 -8.50
C PRO A 25 -18.68 4.85 -7.39
N PRO A 26 -19.59 5.81 -7.63
CA PRO A 26 -19.96 6.81 -6.64
C PRO A 26 -20.32 6.09 -5.35
N VAL A 27 -19.75 6.57 -4.24
CA VAL A 27 -19.93 6.01 -2.91
C VAL A 27 -21.41 6.17 -2.53
N GLY A 28 -22.22 5.22 -2.94
CA GLY A 28 -23.49 4.95 -2.30
C GLY A 28 -23.18 4.54 -0.87
N ASP A 29 -23.86 5.16 0.08
CA ASP A 29 -23.80 4.85 1.50
C ASP A 29 -24.01 3.34 1.73
N GLN A 30 -22.91 2.59 1.77
CA GLN A 30 -22.85 1.14 2.00
C GLN A 30 -22.16 0.92 3.34
N GLY A 31 -22.69 1.53 4.41
CA GLY A 31 -22.54 1.10 5.79
C GLY A 31 -21.19 0.45 6.17
N GLY A 32 -20.07 1.15 5.98
CA GLY A 32 -18.77 0.77 6.53
C GLY A 32 -18.19 -0.58 6.10
N ARG A 33 -18.59 -1.15 4.96
CA ARG A 33 -18.09 -2.46 4.49
C ARG A 33 -17.04 -2.26 3.37
N HIS A 34 -15.78 -2.56 3.69
CA HIS A 34 -14.68 -2.54 2.72
C HIS A 34 -14.90 -3.55 1.60
N ARG A 35 -14.36 -3.28 0.39
CA ARG A 35 -14.45 -4.17 -0.76
C ARG A 35 -13.90 -5.56 -0.42
N ASP A 36 -14.75 -6.59 -0.49
CA ASP A 36 -14.35 -7.97 -0.27
C ASP A 36 -13.78 -8.57 -1.56
N LEU A 37 -12.52 -8.98 -1.51
CA LEU A 37 -11.76 -9.54 -2.63
C LEU A 37 -11.51 -11.05 -2.48
N THR A 38 -12.18 -11.72 -1.52
CA THR A 38 -11.96 -13.13 -1.18
C THR A 38 -12.01 -14.08 -2.37
N THR A 39 -12.95 -13.87 -3.30
CA THR A 39 -13.10 -14.73 -4.49
C THR A 39 -12.12 -14.38 -5.62
N MET A 40 -11.50 -13.21 -5.57
CA MET A 40 -10.67 -12.64 -6.64
C MET A 40 -9.17 -12.81 -6.38
N VAL A 41 -8.78 -13.00 -5.11
CA VAL A 41 -7.37 -13.12 -4.69
C VAL A 41 -6.94 -14.58 -4.62
N LYS A 42 -5.88 -14.92 -5.35
CA LYS A 42 -5.26 -16.25 -5.35
C LYS A 42 -3.83 -16.20 -4.83
N ARG A 43 -3.46 -17.10 -3.93
CA ARG A 43 -2.09 -17.22 -3.42
C ARG A 43 -1.16 -17.71 -4.50
N LYS A 44 0.02 -17.09 -4.64
CA LYS A 44 1.08 -17.58 -5.54
C LYS A 44 1.94 -18.68 -4.92
N LYS A 45 2.06 -18.68 -3.58
CA LYS A 45 2.94 -19.58 -2.83
C LYS A 45 2.22 -20.16 -1.61
N GLN A 46 2.70 -21.31 -1.14
CA GLN A 46 2.17 -21.98 0.05
C GLN A 46 2.52 -21.25 1.36
N PHE A 47 3.61 -20.49 1.38
CA PHE A 47 4.11 -19.80 2.56
C PHE A 47 4.18 -18.28 2.36
N PRO A 48 4.02 -17.48 3.43
CA PRO A 48 4.21 -16.04 3.35
C PRO A 48 5.66 -15.71 3.00
N ILE A 49 5.82 -14.63 2.25
CA ILE A 49 7.12 -14.15 1.74
C ILE A 49 7.83 -13.22 2.74
N GLY A 50 7.08 -12.67 3.70
CA GLY A 50 7.62 -11.82 4.75
C GLY A 50 6.94 -12.15 6.07
N LYS A 51 7.74 -12.33 7.12
CA LYS A 51 7.30 -12.54 8.49
C LYS A 51 7.89 -11.41 9.33
N GLY A 52 7.05 -10.59 9.95
CA GLY A 52 7.50 -9.49 10.81
C GLY A 52 6.56 -9.26 12.00
N GLY A 53 6.89 -8.29 12.85
CA GLY A 53 6.10 -7.97 14.06
C GLY A 53 4.66 -7.52 13.79
N PHE A 54 4.34 -7.21 12.52
CA PHE A 54 3.02 -6.74 12.12
C PHE A 54 2.16 -7.80 11.41
N GLY A 55 2.63 -9.05 11.34
CA GLY A 55 1.93 -10.16 10.71
C GLY A 55 2.65 -10.75 9.49
N ASP A 56 1.90 -11.51 8.69
CA ASP A 56 2.40 -12.25 7.53
C ASP A 56 2.06 -11.53 6.23
N ILE A 57 3.05 -11.35 5.36
CA ILE A 57 2.88 -10.78 4.03
C ILE A 57 2.89 -11.89 3.00
N TRP A 58 1.86 -11.90 2.15
CA TRP A 58 1.70 -12.84 1.06
C TRP A 58 1.70 -12.10 -0.27
N GLN A 59 2.43 -12.63 -1.24
CA GLN A 59 2.28 -12.21 -2.63
C GLN A 59 1.17 -13.03 -3.27
N CYS A 60 0.16 -12.34 -3.81
CA CYS A 60 -1.01 -12.94 -4.41
C CYS A 60 -1.29 -12.33 -5.79
N ASP A 61 -2.13 -13.02 -6.56
CA ASP A 61 -2.68 -12.54 -7.82
C ASP A 61 -4.13 -12.12 -7.59
N LEU A 62 -4.46 -10.87 -7.90
CA LEU A 62 -5.81 -10.35 -7.93
C LEU A 62 -6.33 -10.45 -9.37
N ILE A 63 -7.41 -11.21 -9.56
CA ILE A 63 -8.01 -11.46 -10.87
C ILE A 63 -9.25 -10.58 -11.01
N ILE A 64 -9.17 -9.57 -11.87
CA ILE A 64 -10.29 -8.69 -12.22
C ILE A 64 -10.55 -8.88 -13.72
N GLU A 65 -11.72 -9.40 -14.07
CA GLU A 65 -12.04 -9.76 -15.45
C GLU A 65 -10.95 -10.69 -16.03
N GLU A 66 -10.30 -10.28 -17.12
CA GLU A 66 -9.20 -11.02 -17.77
C GLU A 66 -7.80 -10.54 -17.34
N ARG A 67 -7.72 -9.63 -16.37
CA ARG A 67 -6.45 -9.05 -15.90
C ARG A 67 -5.97 -9.70 -14.61
N ILE A 68 -4.67 -9.95 -14.54
CA ILE A 68 -3.98 -10.44 -13.36
C ILE A 68 -3.09 -9.34 -12.82
N ILE A 69 -3.34 -8.91 -11.60
CA ILE A 69 -2.60 -7.84 -10.91
C ILE A 69 -1.89 -8.44 -9.70
N ALA A 70 -0.58 -8.22 -9.57
CA ALA A 70 0.15 -8.62 -8.38
C ALA A 70 -0.25 -7.75 -7.17
N VAL A 71 -0.63 -8.39 -6.07
CA VAL A 71 -1.04 -7.72 -4.82
C VAL A 71 -0.30 -8.28 -3.60
N ALA A 72 -0.13 -7.42 -2.59
CA ALA A 72 0.31 -7.79 -1.26
C ALA A 72 -0.93 -8.01 -0.37
N VAL A 73 -1.01 -9.20 0.24
CA VAL A 73 -1.99 -9.49 1.29
C VAL A 73 -1.27 -9.51 2.63
N LYS A 74 -1.69 -8.63 3.55
CA LYS A 74 -1.19 -8.64 4.92
C LYS A 74 -2.20 -9.27 5.86
N ALA A 75 -1.81 -10.41 6.42
CA ALA A 75 -2.55 -11.13 7.43
C ALA A 75 -2.09 -10.72 8.83
N ILE A 76 -3.02 -10.21 9.64
CA ILE A 76 -2.79 -9.95 11.05
C ILE A 76 -2.81 -11.30 11.77
N ARG A 77 -1.74 -11.60 12.52
CA ARG A 77 -1.70 -12.77 13.38
C ARG A 77 -2.61 -12.52 14.59
N ALA A 78 -3.76 -13.19 14.59
CA ALA A 78 -4.62 -13.32 15.74
C ALA A 78 -4.79 -14.82 15.97
N GLU A 79 -4.39 -15.29 17.15
CA GLU A 79 -4.60 -16.67 17.55
C GLU A 79 -6.06 -16.82 17.99
N ASN A 80 -6.71 -17.90 17.56
CA ASN A 80 -8.01 -18.28 18.08
C ASN A 80 -7.77 -19.16 19.30
N ILE A 81 -7.48 -18.53 20.44
CA ILE A 81 -7.33 -19.24 21.71
C ILE A 81 -8.74 -19.46 22.26
N GLU A 82 -9.13 -20.73 22.45
CA GLU A 82 -10.42 -21.09 23.03
C GLU A 82 -10.62 -20.36 24.37
N GLY A 83 -11.71 -19.59 24.50
CA GLY A 83 -12.01 -18.79 25.69
C GLY A 83 -11.59 -17.32 25.63
N GLU A 84 -10.75 -16.89 24.67
CA GLU A 84 -10.31 -15.50 24.53
C GLU A 84 -11.13 -14.68 23.52
N THR A 85 -12.46 -14.80 23.57
CA THR A 85 -13.38 -14.03 22.71
C THR A 85 -13.19 -12.52 22.84
N GLN A 86 -12.81 -12.03 24.03
CA GLN A 86 -12.54 -10.60 24.26
C GLN A 86 -11.29 -10.09 23.53
N TYR A 87 -10.21 -10.89 23.48
CA TYR A 87 -8.99 -10.51 22.75
C TYR A 87 -9.26 -10.41 21.25
N LEU A 88 -9.92 -11.43 20.67
CA LEU A 88 -10.26 -11.43 19.25
C LEU A 88 -11.21 -10.26 18.90
N ALA A 89 -12.17 -9.95 19.77
CA ALA A 89 -13.04 -8.79 19.60
C ALA A 89 -12.27 -7.46 19.60
N ALA A 90 -11.28 -7.31 20.51
CA ALA A 90 -10.41 -6.14 20.55
C ALA A 90 -9.56 -5.99 19.27
N GLN A 91 -8.98 -7.09 18.77
CA GLN A 91 -8.23 -7.09 17.50
C GLN A 91 -9.12 -6.76 16.31
N LYS A 92 -10.34 -7.30 16.26
CA LYS A 92 -11.33 -6.97 15.22
C LYS A 92 -11.69 -5.49 15.23
N LYS A 93 -11.90 -4.91 16.42
CA LYS A 93 -12.18 -3.47 16.58
C LYS A 93 -11.01 -2.61 16.11
N LYS A 94 -9.78 -3.00 16.44
CA LYS A 94 -8.56 -2.32 16.00
C LYS A 94 -8.40 -2.35 14.48
N LEU A 95 -8.52 -3.54 13.87
CA LEU A 95 -8.47 -3.72 12.42
C LEU A 95 -9.53 -2.87 11.73
N HIS A 96 -10.77 -2.86 12.22
CA HIS A 96 -11.83 -2.06 11.61
C HIS A 96 -11.53 -0.54 11.68
N ARG A 97 -10.93 -0.07 12.77
CA ARG A 97 -10.48 1.33 12.89
C ARG A 97 -9.39 1.66 11.86
N GLU A 98 -8.40 0.78 11.72
CA GLU A 98 -7.29 0.95 10.79
C GLU A 98 -7.79 0.97 9.33
N LEU A 99 -8.63 -0.01 8.95
CA LEU A 99 -9.23 -0.06 7.62
C LEU A 99 -10.05 1.20 7.31
N LYS A 100 -10.87 1.68 8.25
CA LYS A 100 -11.69 2.89 8.06
C LYS A 100 -10.86 4.15 7.84
N VAL A 101 -9.67 4.24 8.45
CA VAL A 101 -8.75 5.35 8.22
C VAL A 101 -8.07 5.17 6.86
N TRP A 102 -7.50 3.99 6.60
CA TRP A 102 -6.73 3.72 5.39
C TRP A 102 -7.56 3.86 4.11
N ASP A 103 -8.80 3.39 4.12
CA ASP A 103 -9.74 3.46 2.98
C ASP A 103 -10.01 4.91 2.48
N LYS A 104 -9.82 5.89 3.36
CA LYS A 104 -10.01 7.31 3.05
C LYS A 104 -8.76 8.00 2.51
N LEU A 105 -7.60 7.36 2.61
CA LEU A 105 -6.35 7.96 2.21
C LEU A 105 -6.13 7.78 0.72
N GLN A 106 -5.87 8.88 0.04
CA GLN A 106 -5.60 8.93 -1.38
C GLN A 106 -4.49 9.93 -1.63
N HIS A 107 -3.28 9.42 -1.77
CA HIS A 107 -2.13 10.22 -2.11
C HIS A 107 -1.11 9.40 -2.87
N LYS A 108 -0.46 10.05 -3.83
CA LYS A 108 0.51 9.46 -4.74
C LYS A 108 1.73 8.81 -4.05
N ASN A 109 2.02 9.18 -2.79
CA ASN A 109 3.08 8.60 -1.95
C ASN A 109 2.55 7.73 -0.79
N VAL A 110 1.24 7.49 -0.69
CA VAL A 110 0.64 6.62 0.35
C VAL A 110 0.06 5.38 -0.36
N VAL A 111 0.39 4.18 0.11
CA VAL A 111 -0.12 2.95 -0.51
C VAL A 111 -1.64 2.91 -0.38
N GLU A 112 -2.34 2.61 -1.47
CA GLU A 112 -3.80 2.47 -1.46
C GLU A 112 -4.23 1.12 -0.86
N LEU A 113 -5.32 1.15 -0.09
CA LEU A 113 -6.06 -0.04 0.32
C LEU A 113 -7.01 -0.45 -0.82
N LEU A 114 -6.78 -1.61 -1.43
CA LEU A 114 -7.64 -2.13 -2.50
C LEU A 114 -8.90 -2.81 -1.94
N GLY A 115 -8.82 -3.34 -0.73
CA GLY A 115 -9.90 -4.07 -0.08
C GLY A 115 -9.42 -5.02 1.01
N VAL A 116 -10.28 -5.96 1.36
CA VAL A 116 -10.03 -7.01 2.36
C VAL A 116 -10.22 -8.41 1.76
N VAL A 117 -9.58 -9.40 2.34
CA VAL A 117 -9.65 -10.80 1.90
C VAL A 117 -9.70 -11.74 3.10
N SER A 118 -10.53 -12.78 3.04
CA SER A 118 -10.63 -13.81 4.07
C SER A 118 -9.74 -15.02 3.76
N GLY A 119 -9.57 -15.92 4.74
CA GLY A 119 -8.88 -17.20 4.55
C GLY A 119 -7.36 -17.18 4.79
N PHE A 120 -6.76 -16.02 5.08
CA PHE A 120 -5.34 -15.86 5.43
C PHE A 120 -5.07 -15.85 6.95
N GLY A 121 -6.10 -16.05 7.75
CA GLY A 121 -6.07 -16.07 9.21
C GLY A 121 -7.49 -16.01 9.77
N VAL A 122 -7.60 -15.81 11.08
CA VAL A 122 -8.90 -15.70 11.79
C VAL A 122 -9.61 -14.39 11.44
N LEU A 123 -8.84 -13.31 11.23
CA LEU A 123 -9.36 -11.99 10.86
C LEU A 123 -9.21 -11.74 9.35
N PRO A 124 -10.05 -10.86 8.76
CA PRO A 124 -9.84 -10.37 7.41
C PRO A 124 -8.44 -9.75 7.25
N SER A 125 -7.85 -9.99 6.11
CA SER A 125 -6.51 -9.50 5.74
C SER A 125 -6.60 -8.33 4.78
N MET A 126 -5.64 -7.42 4.83
CA MET A 126 -5.61 -6.19 4.03
C MET A 126 -4.97 -6.45 2.66
N VAL A 127 -5.54 -5.89 1.60
CA VAL A 127 -5.04 -6.04 0.22
C VAL A 127 -4.53 -4.69 -0.29
N SER A 128 -3.32 -4.67 -0.84
CA SER A 128 -2.69 -3.49 -1.44
C SER A 128 -1.88 -3.88 -2.69
N PRO A 129 -1.47 -2.93 -3.54
CA PRO A 129 -0.59 -3.23 -4.67
C PRO A 129 0.73 -3.89 -4.25
N TRP A 130 1.23 -4.83 -5.06
CA TRP A 130 2.54 -5.44 -4.84
C TRP A 130 3.67 -4.55 -5.37
N PHE A 131 4.66 -4.27 -4.54
CA PHE A 131 5.85 -3.48 -4.89
C PHE A 131 7.06 -4.39 -5.09
N SER A 132 7.42 -4.66 -6.34
CA SER A 132 8.49 -5.62 -6.69
C SER A 132 9.88 -5.21 -6.22
N ASN A 133 10.13 -3.91 -6.08
CA ASN A 133 11.42 -3.39 -5.58
C ASN A 133 11.55 -3.54 -4.05
N GLY A 134 10.49 -4.01 -3.38
CA GLY A 134 10.47 -4.26 -1.96
C GLY A 134 10.59 -2.99 -1.12
N SER A 135 11.12 -3.14 0.09
CA SER A 135 11.35 -2.01 1.00
C SER A 135 12.60 -1.22 0.64
N LEU A 136 12.65 0.06 1.00
CA LEU A 136 13.83 0.90 0.82
C LEU A 136 15.05 0.29 1.51
N SER A 137 14.90 -0.29 2.71
CA SER A 137 16.00 -1.00 3.38
C SER A 137 16.54 -2.18 2.57
N SER A 138 15.66 -3.01 1.98
CA SER A 138 16.07 -4.12 1.12
C SER A 138 16.71 -3.61 -0.17
N TYR A 139 16.18 -2.53 -0.74
CA TYR A 139 16.74 -1.93 -1.94
C TYR A 139 18.16 -1.41 -1.70
N LEU A 140 18.36 -0.67 -0.60
CA LEU A 140 19.66 -0.09 -0.23
C LEU A 140 20.70 -1.15 0.15
N SER A 141 20.30 -2.31 0.67
CA SER A 141 21.26 -3.40 0.95
C SER A 141 21.88 -3.96 -0.33
N HIS A 142 21.15 -3.92 -1.45
CA HIS A 142 21.60 -4.40 -2.76
C HIS A 142 22.18 -3.27 -3.64
N HIS A 143 21.86 -2.00 -3.35
CA HIS A 143 22.27 -0.83 -4.14
C HIS A 143 22.99 0.20 -3.26
N LYS A 144 24.24 -0.12 -2.87
CA LYS A 144 25.04 0.70 -1.94
C LYS A 144 25.44 2.08 -2.50
N ALA A 145 25.50 2.22 -3.81
CA ALA A 145 25.93 3.44 -4.50
C ALA A 145 24.73 4.22 -5.09
N MET A 146 23.77 4.59 -4.24
CA MET A 146 22.68 5.49 -4.63
C MET A 146 23.19 6.93 -4.65
N ASP A 147 23.05 7.61 -5.79
CA ASP A 147 23.44 9.01 -5.95
C ASP A 147 22.60 9.96 -5.07
N LEU A 148 23.10 11.17 -4.87
CA LEU A 148 22.46 12.16 -4.00
C LEU A 148 21.10 12.60 -4.54
N SER A 149 20.97 12.73 -5.85
CA SER A 149 19.74 13.14 -6.53
C SER A 149 18.59 12.18 -6.21
N THR A 150 18.82 10.88 -6.37
CA THR A 150 17.85 9.82 -6.08
C THR A 150 17.46 9.84 -4.62
N ARG A 151 18.40 10.04 -3.69
CA ARG A 151 18.10 10.16 -2.26
C ARG A 151 17.21 11.36 -1.96
N GLN A 152 17.49 12.51 -2.59
CA GLN A 152 16.67 13.72 -2.44
C GLN A 152 15.25 13.49 -2.97
N GLY A 153 15.10 12.85 -4.12
CA GLY A 153 13.78 12.47 -4.66
C GLY A 153 12.99 11.57 -3.71
N LEU A 154 13.63 10.54 -3.15
CA LEU A 154 12.99 9.66 -2.16
C LEU A 154 12.61 10.40 -0.87
N LEU A 155 13.46 11.31 -0.38
CA LEU A 155 13.15 12.13 0.80
C LEU A 155 11.99 13.09 0.53
N PHE A 156 11.93 13.67 -0.66
CA PHE A 156 10.82 14.54 -1.07
C PHE A 156 9.50 13.76 -1.13
N ASP A 157 9.51 12.57 -1.71
CA ASP A 157 8.36 11.67 -1.74
C ASP A 157 7.87 11.31 -0.34
N VAL A 158 8.81 11.00 0.57
CA VAL A 158 8.52 10.71 1.98
C VAL A 158 7.89 11.94 2.65
N ALA A 159 8.51 13.11 2.54
CA ALA A 159 7.99 14.34 3.11
C ALA A 159 6.59 14.69 2.57
N SER A 160 6.37 14.51 1.26
CA SER A 160 5.08 14.75 0.61
C SER A 160 3.98 13.84 1.15
N GLY A 161 4.25 12.54 1.32
CA GLY A 161 3.26 11.62 1.89
C GLY A 161 2.99 11.88 3.37
N LEU A 162 4.00 12.23 4.17
CA LEU A 162 3.80 12.61 5.58
C LEU A 162 2.97 13.88 5.74
N PHE A 163 3.28 14.91 4.94
CA PHE A 163 2.50 16.14 4.90
C PHE A 163 1.03 15.85 4.60
N TYR A 164 0.77 14.98 3.61
CA TYR A 164 -0.58 14.54 3.31
C TYR A 164 -1.24 13.84 4.51
N LEU A 165 -0.59 12.85 5.13
CA LEU A 165 -1.15 12.12 6.27
C LEU A 165 -1.51 13.07 7.43
N HIS A 166 -0.62 14.01 7.74
CA HIS A 166 -0.87 15.00 8.78
C HIS A 166 -2.04 15.92 8.43
N SER A 167 -2.22 16.28 7.15
CA SER A 167 -3.41 17.04 6.72
C SER A 167 -4.73 16.25 6.84
N GLN A 168 -4.66 14.93 7.03
CA GLN A 168 -5.79 14.04 7.28
C GLN A 168 -5.93 13.64 8.77
N ASP A 169 -5.22 14.32 9.68
CA ASP A 169 -5.15 14.00 11.12
C ASP A 169 -4.65 12.57 11.43
N VAL A 170 -3.81 12.03 10.54
CA VAL A 170 -3.23 10.69 10.67
C VAL A 170 -1.75 10.79 11.01
N VAL A 171 -1.37 10.22 12.16
CA VAL A 171 0.04 9.99 12.49
C VAL A 171 0.41 8.57 12.11
N HIS A 172 1.47 8.42 11.33
CA HIS A 172 2.00 7.10 10.93
C HIS A 172 2.60 6.34 12.12
N GLY A 173 3.15 7.04 13.11
CA GLY A 173 3.55 6.49 14.42
C GLY A 173 4.75 5.53 14.45
N ASP A 174 5.28 5.13 13.30
CA ASP A 174 6.37 4.13 13.20
C ASP A 174 7.10 4.20 11.85
N LEU A 175 7.65 5.38 11.53
CA LEU A 175 8.32 5.57 10.25
C LEU A 175 9.76 5.03 10.29
N HIS A 176 10.02 3.95 9.55
CA HIS A 176 11.37 3.47 9.29
C HIS A 176 11.49 2.82 7.90
N GLY A 177 12.73 2.65 7.40
CA GLY A 177 13.01 2.25 6.01
C GLY A 177 12.44 0.90 5.55
N VAL A 178 11.98 0.06 6.47
CA VAL A 178 11.29 -1.21 6.15
C VAL A 178 9.82 -0.98 5.77
N GLN A 179 9.21 0.11 6.25
CA GLN A 179 7.82 0.50 5.96
C GLN A 179 7.69 1.42 4.74
N LEU A 180 8.83 1.87 4.19
CA LEU A 180 8.92 2.54 2.89
C LEU A 180 9.03 1.50 1.78
N LEU A 181 8.04 1.43 0.91
CA LEU A 181 8.04 0.59 -0.28
C LEU A 181 8.46 1.41 -1.50
N LEU A 182 9.20 0.78 -2.41
CA LEU A 182 9.60 1.43 -3.66
C LEU A 182 8.66 1.02 -4.80
N GLY A 183 7.89 1.98 -5.29
CA GLY A 183 7.13 1.89 -6.53
C GLY A 183 7.98 2.25 -7.73
N ARG A 184 7.71 1.61 -8.87
CA ARG A 184 8.27 2.03 -10.15
C ARG A 184 7.37 3.08 -10.77
N VAL A 185 7.92 4.23 -11.15
CA VAL A 185 7.20 5.23 -11.94
C VAL A 185 7.68 5.08 -13.37
N MET A 186 6.77 4.73 -14.28
CA MET A 186 7.11 4.55 -15.70
C MET A 186 7.20 5.89 -16.47
N GLU A 187 6.68 6.98 -15.90
CA GLU A 187 6.53 8.26 -16.60
C GLU A 187 7.72 9.23 -16.45
N THR A 188 8.58 9.05 -15.43
CA THR A 188 9.71 9.97 -15.18
C THR A 188 11.04 9.27 -15.43
N ILE A 189 11.70 9.65 -16.53
CA ILE A 189 13.05 9.18 -16.88
C ILE A 189 14.08 9.58 -15.80
N ASP A 190 13.83 10.68 -15.08
CA ASP A 190 14.78 11.26 -14.11
C ASP A 190 14.80 10.53 -12.76
N PHE A 191 13.70 9.87 -12.36
CA PHE A 191 13.61 9.13 -11.10
C PHE A 191 12.73 7.88 -11.29
N PRO A 192 13.32 6.72 -11.60
CA PRO A 192 12.53 5.52 -11.93
C PRO A 192 11.78 4.94 -10.72
N ASN A 193 12.10 5.39 -9.50
CA ASN A 193 11.55 4.87 -8.25
C ASN A 193 10.89 5.97 -7.41
N ARG A 194 9.77 5.62 -6.79
CA ARG A 194 8.99 6.47 -5.90
C ARG A 194 8.84 5.83 -4.53
N ALA A 195 9.00 6.61 -3.46
CA ALA A 195 8.75 6.12 -2.11
C ALA A 195 7.25 6.15 -1.78
N MET A 196 6.75 5.03 -1.26
CA MET A 196 5.37 4.81 -0.84
C MET A 196 5.33 4.33 0.63
N PHE A 197 4.38 4.84 1.42
CA PHE A 197 4.19 4.37 2.81
C PHE A 197 3.22 3.20 2.91
N LEU A 198 3.63 2.15 3.61
CA LEU A 198 2.72 1.10 4.04
C LEU A 198 2.11 1.49 5.40
N LEU A 199 0.93 2.09 5.39
CA LEU A 199 0.29 2.59 6.61
C LEU A 199 -0.31 1.43 7.42
N MET A 200 0.28 1.12 8.57
CA MET A 200 -0.10 -0.07 9.35
C MET A 200 -0.38 0.21 10.83
N LYS A 201 0.03 1.38 11.32
CA LYS A 201 -0.41 1.91 12.60
C LYS A 201 -0.90 3.32 12.36
N THR A 202 -2.17 3.55 12.69
CA THR A 202 -2.70 4.90 12.76
C THR A 202 -3.08 5.18 14.20
N GLU A 203 -2.41 6.18 14.76
CA GLU A 203 -2.93 6.91 15.89
C GLU A 203 -3.54 8.19 15.33
N ARG A 204 -4.80 8.45 15.65
CA ARG A 204 -5.37 9.78 15.41
C ARG A 204 -4.67 10.73 16.37
N LEU A 205 -4.28 11.91 15.89
CA LEU A 205 -4.02 13.01 16.81
C LEU A 205 -5.31 13.18 17.63
N ALA A 206 -5.25 12.87 18.92
CA ALA A 206 -6.24 13.41 19.83
C ALA A 206 -6.17 14.92 19.66
N SER A 207 -7.31 15.58 19.48
CA SER A 207 -7.43 17.02 19.32
C SER A 207 -6.86 17.73 20.55
N GLN A 208 -5.54 17.87 20.60
CA GLN A 208 -4.85 18.80 21.45
C GLN A 208 -4.45 19.92 20.52
N THR A 209 -5.21 21.00 20.64
CA THR A 209 -4.83 22.33 20.21
C THR A 209 -3.41 22.60 20.69
N LEU A 210 -2.41 22.36 19.85
CA LEU A 210 -1.08 22.93 20.04
C LEU A 210 -1.17 24.38 19.61
N VAL A 211 -1.61 25.21 20.56
CA VAL A 211 -1.29 26.64 20.55
C VAL A 211 0.24 26.72 20.54
N CYS A 212 0.81 27.22 19.46
CA CYS A 212 2.21 27.65 19.45
C CYS A 212 2.38 28.74 20.53
N GLN A 213 3.27 28.49 21.49
CA GLN A 213 3.99 29.53 22.21
C GLN A 213 5.47 29.41 21.87
#